data_AF-W4JW20-F1
#
_entry.id   AF-W4JW20-F1
#
_cell.length_a   1.000
_cell.length_b   1.000
_cell.length_c   1.000
_cell.angle_alpha   90.00
_cell.angle_beta   90.00
_cell.angle_gamma   90.00
#
_symmetry.space_group_name_H-M   'P 1'
#
loop_
_entity.id
_entity.type
_entity.pdbx_description
1 polymer ?
#
loop_
_entity_poly.entity_id
_entity_poly.type
_entity_poly.pdbx_seq_one_letter_code
_entity_poly.pdbx_strand_id
1 'polypeptide(L)'
;MQIHPRLSVEGVTAQATDASHWDDPSFSEPEWQMKRWPAVVLNVKAYKYWSVMVLPLRQGAVVDETGAEQDLAIRVSPQSYEGGEKWPWEETVAYACPLVETFTCLPDQPIVSRTPWFLSAAECTALLQHFSHTSKSRPLSPADRLRMRIRTKAVYPFFSVFSPVLDPRSEAAAHDVAWRDERGWLDELARVVKRRTLEAGWAWSNCTTAVVAAQQGQDITEPSPSDSNMDPDMSTWWPLGGRDVSVTLDSGPKREQGTGEDDLDPSIMRIDKVIPRDRPRRRAC
;
A
#
# COMPACT_ATOMS: atom_id res chain seq x y z
N MET A 1 4.13 3.76 -13.39
CA MET A 1 4.33 2.77 -12.30
C MET A 1 3.55 1.52 -12.63
N GLN A 2 4.07 0.32 -12.39
CA GLN A 2 3.37 -0.94 -12.62
C GLN A 2 3.53 -1.83 -11.39
N ILE A 3 2.45 -2.40 -10.85
CA ILE A 3 2.57 -3.36 -9.75
C ILE A 3 3.24 -4.62 -10.27
N HIS A 4 4.21 -5.14 -9.51
CA HIS A 4 4.86 -6.41 -9.80
C HIS A 4 4.13 -7.52 -9.02
N PRO A 5 3.22 -8.28 -9.66
CA PRO A 5 2.32 -9.18 -8.95
C PRO A 5 3.07 -10.28 -8.22
N ARG A 6 4.00 -10.97 -8.89
CA ARG A 6 4.75 -12.10 -8.33
C ARG A 6 5.48 -11.72 -7.03
N LEU A 7 6.40 -10.76 -7.11
CA LEU A 7 7.11 -10.25 -5.92
C LEU A 7 6.19 -9.67 -4.86
N SER A 8 5.04 -9.13 -5.25
CA SER A 8 4.04 -8.76 -4.27
C SER A 8 3.49 -10.02 -3.59
N VAL A 9 3.03 -11.05 -4.30
CA VAL A 9 2.45 -12.24 -3.68
C VAL A 9 3.50 -13.06 -2.90
N GLU A 10 4.59 -13.44 -3.53
CA GLU A 10 5.60 -14.38 -3.00
C GLU A 10 6.62 -13.70 -2.07
N GLY A 11 6.86 -12.40 -2.24
CA GLY A 11 7.89 -11.65 -1.51
C GLY A 11 9.31 -11.87 -2.06
N VAL A 12 10.20 -10.92 -1.77
CA VAL A 12 11.59 -10.94 -2.29
C VAL A 12 12.46 -12.01 -1.63
N THR A 13 12.22 -12.34 -0.36
CA THR A 13 13.06 -13.29 0.38
C THR A 13 12.88 -14.72 -0.12
N ALA A 14 11.68 -15.09 -0.58
CA ALA A 14 11.44 -16.40 -1.18
C ALA A 14 12.31 -16.60 -2.44
N GLN A 15 12.57 -15.54 -3.20
CA GLN A 15 13.33 -15.60 -4.46
C GLN A 15 14.84 -15.45 -4.29
N ALA A 16 15.29 -14.57 -3.37
CA ALA A 16 16.70 -14.20 -3.29
C ALA A 16 17.57 -15.18 -2.49
N THR A 17 16.98 -15.97 -1.59
CA THR A 17 17.75 -16.86 -0.68
C THR A 17 17.54 -18.34 -0.92
N ASP A 18 16.62 -18.72 -1.82
CA ASP A 18 16.27 -20.11 -2.05
C ASP A 18 16.52 -20.51 -3.52
N ALA A 19 17.61 -21.24 -3.76
CA ALA A 19 17.94 -21.76 -5.09
C ALA A 19 16.97 -22.85 -5.57
N SER A 20 16.11 -23.36 -4.68
CA SER A 20 15.03 -24.29 -5.00
C SER A 20 13.69 -23.59 -5.24
N HIS A 21 13.66 -22.25 -5.15
CA HIS A 21 12.47 -21.49 -5.47
C HIS A 21 12.05 -21.74 -6.92
N TRP A 22 10.82 -22.21 -7.08
CA TRP A 22 10.19 -22.41 -8.37
C TRP A 22 9.17 -21.28 -8.59
N ASP A 23 9.35 -20.54 -9.69
CA ASP A 23 8.43 -19.50 -10.09
C ASP A 23 7.02 -20.06 -10.33
N ASP A 24 6.00 -19.51 -9.68
CA ASP A 24 4.61 -19.87 -9.98
C ASP A 24 4.28 -19.40 -11.43
N PRO A 25 3.99 -20.34 -12.35
CA PRO A 25 3.73 -20.00 -13.75
C PRO A 25 2.43 -19.22 -13.93
N SER A 26 1.48 -19.30 -12.97
CA SER A 26 0.20 -18.60 -13.05
C SER A 26 0.37 -17.08 -13.15
N PHE A 27 1.44 -16.50 -12.59
CA PHE A 27 1.75 -15.07 -12.73
C PHE A 27 2.12 -14.65 -14.17
N SER A 28 2.30 -15.59 -15.08
CA SER A 28 2.52 -15.32 -16.51
C SER A 28 1.21 -15.22 -17.30
N GLU A 29 0.07 -15.55 -16.68
CA GLU A 29 -1.23 -15.52 -17.33
C GLU A 29 -1.71 -14.08 -17.60
N PRO A 30 -2.58 -13.87 -18.61
CA PRO A 30 -3.08 -12.54 -18.97
C PRO A 30 -3.74 -11.78 -17.81
N GLU A 31 -4.37 -12.47 -16.85
CA GLU A 31 -4.99 -11.84 -15.68
C GLU A 31 -3.98 -11.15 -14.73
N TRP A 32 -2.71 -11.55 -14.79
CA TRP A 32 -1.61 -10.97 -14.01
C TRP A 32 -0.83 -9.90 -14.77
N GLN A 33 -1.22 -9.60 -16.02
CA GLN A 33 -0.68 -8.46 -16.75
C GLN A 33 -1.25 -7.15 -16.17
N MET A 34 -0.53 -6.59 -15.20
CA MET A 34 -0.92 -5.35 -14.53
C MET A 34 -0.74 -4.14 -15.46
N LYS A 35 -1.69 -3.20 -15.43
CA LYS A 35 -1.57 -1.95 -16.20
C LYS A 35 -0.47 -1.06 -15.64
N ARG A 36 0.06 -0.18 -16.51
CA ARG A 36 0.91 0.93 -16.11
C ARG A 36 0.04 2.11 -15.68
N TRP A 37 0.30 2.59 -14.48
CA TRP A 37 -0.38 3.71 -13.87
C TRP A 37 0.51 4.95 -13.92
N PRO A 38 0.07 6.03 -14.57
CA PRO A 38 0.75 7.31 -14.46
C PRO A 38 0.55 7.84 -13.05
N ALA A 39 1.62 8.33 -12.44
CA ALA A 39 1.61 8.71 -11.04
C ALA A 39 2.64 9.81 -10.76
N VAL A 40 2.32 10.68 -9.79
CA VAL A 40 3.28 11.59 -9.20
C VAL A 40 3.92 10.95 -7.98
N VAL A 41 5.24 11.08 -7.88
CA VAL A 41 6.01 10.70 -6.70
C VAL A 41 6.00 11.86 -5.71
N LEU A 42 5.45 11.63 -4.52
CA LEU A 42 5.35 12.64 -3.47
C LEU A 42 6.48 12.56 -2.46
N ASN A 43 6.92 11.34 -2.14
CA ASN A 43 7.96 11.10 -1.14
C ASN A 43 8.72 9.81 -1.47
N VAL A 44 10.01 9.79 -1.14
CA VAL A 44 10.90 8.65 -1.35
C VAL A 44 11.68 8.43 -0.06
N LYS A 45 11.64 7.20 0.46
CA LYS A 45 12.37 6.80 1.67
C LYS A 45 13.27 5.61 1.36
N ALA A 46 14.50 5.65 1.88
CA ALA A 46 15.43 4.52 1.84
C ALA A 46 15.24 3.64 3.09
N TYR A 47 14.97 2.36 2.90
CA TYR A 47 15.09 1.34 3.95
C TYR A 47 15.99 0.22 3.44
N LYS A 48 15.55 -1.05 3.48
CA LYS A 48 16.19 -2.16 2.77
C LYS A 48 16.05 -2.00 1.25
N TYR A 49 14.89 -1.51 0.82
CA TYR A 49 14.58 -1.13 -0.55
C TYR A 49 14.00 0.28 -0.53
N TRP A 50 13.89 0.89 -1.71
CA TRP A 50 13.27 2.20 -1.85
C TRP A 50 11.76 2.10 -1.70
N SER A 51 11.21 2.96 -0.85
CA SER A 51 9.78 3.08 -0.57
C SER A 51 9.29 4.40 -1.13
N VAL A 52 8.37 4.33 -2.09
CA VAL A 52 7.91 5.47 -2.88
C VAL A 52 6.43 5.67 -2.62
N MET A 53 6.12 6.85 -2.10
CA MET A 53 4.76 7.32 -1.89
C MET A 53 4.27 8.00 -3.17
N VAL A 54 3.15 7.52 -3.72
CA VAL A 54 2.65 7.98 -5.01
C VAL A 54 1.17 8.33 -4.98
N LEU A 55 0.77 9.21 -5.91
CA LEU A 55 -0.62 9.47 -6.27
C LEU A 55 -0.83 9.17 -7.76
N PRO A 56 -1.92 8.49 -8.14
CA PRO A 56 -2.25 8.29 -9.54
C PRO A 56 -2.61 9.63 -10.19
N LEU A 57 -2.26 9.74 -11.46
CA LEU A 57 -2.66 10.82 -12.35
C LEU A 57 -3.74 10.30 -13.29
N ARG A 58 -4.65 11.17 -13.70
CA ARG A 58 -5.57 10.92 -14.81
C ARG A 58 -5.67 12.11 -15.73
N GLN A 59 -5.99 11.83 -16.98
CA GLN A 59 -6.41 12.80 -17.97
C GLN A 59 -7.89 13.12 -17.76
N GLY A 60 -8.24 14.41 -17.78
CA GLY A 60 -9.63 14.86 -17.79
C GLY A 60 -9.98 15.80 -16.64
N ALA A 61 -11.20 16.33 -16.73
CA ALA A 61 -11.72 17.34 -15.82
C ALA A 61 -12.13 16.73 -14.47
N VAL A 62 -12.21 17.59 -13.44
CA VAL A 62 -12.95 17.29 -12.20
C VAL A 62 -14.43 17.49 -12.51
N VAL A 63 -15.03 16.61 -13.32
CA VAL A 63 -16.46 16.67 -13.61
C VAL A 63 -17.08 15.37 -13.16
N ASP A 64 -17.89 15.50 -12.13
CA ASP A 64 -18.84 14.50 -11.71
C ASP A 64 -20.20 14.99 -12.26
N GLU A 65 -20.87 14.21 -13.10
CA GLU A 65 -22.16 14.58 -13.72
C GLU A 65 -23.27 14.84 -12.67
N THR A 66 -23.01 14.46 -11.42
CA THR A 66 -23.85 14.63 -10.24
C THR A 66 -23.47 15.81 -9.34
N GLY A 67 -22.39 16.55 -9.63
CA GLY A 67 -21.96 17.72 -8.85
C GLY A 67 -21.57 17.41 -7.40
N ALA A 68 -21.32 16.14 -7.06
CA ALA A 68 -21.22 15.69 -5.68
C ALA A 68 -20.00 14.82 -5.40
N GLU A 69 -18.80 15.16 -5.90
CA GLU A 69 -17.57 14.54 -5.42
C GLU A 69 -16.26 15.33 -5.71
N GLN A 70 -16.28 16.66 -5.51
CA GLN A 70 -15.11 17.54 -5.71
C GLN A 70 -13.89 17.25 -4.80
N ASP A 71 -14.01 16.39 -3.79
CA ASP A 71 -13.00 16.25 -2.73
C ASP A 71 -11.88 15.24 -3.02
N LEU A 72 -12.02 14.36 -4.01
CA LEU A 72 -11.09 13.23 -4.22
C LEU A 72 -10.04 13.45 -5.32
N ALA A 73 -10.14 14.56 -6.05
CA ALA A 73 -9.32 14.82 -7.22
C ALA A 73 -8.88 16.30 -7.27
N ILE A 74 -7.57 16.53 -7.38
CA ILE A 74 -6.94 17.86 -7.44
C ILE A 74 -6.32 18.06 -8.81
N ARG A 75 -6.65 19.16 -9.48
CA ARG A 75 -5.98 19.56 -10.72
C ARG A 75 -4.51 19.86 -10.44
N VAL A 76 -3.63 19.31 -11.26
CA VAL A 76 -2.19 19.53 -11.19
C VAL A 76 -1.69 20.24 -12.44
N SER A 77 -0.58 20.97 -12.31
CA SER A 77 0.02 21.71 -13.42
C SER A 77 1.47 21.25 -13.66
N PRO A 78 1.68 20.11 -14.34
CA PRO A 78 3.03 19.61 -14.61
C PRO A 78 3.87 20.62 -15.39
N GLN A 79 5.10 20.82 -14.91
CA GLN A 79 6.09 21.71 -15.48
C GLN A 79 7.16 20.89 -16.19
N SER A 80 7.81 21.47 -17.19
CA SER A 80 9.01 20.91 -17.81
C SER A 80 10.24 21.73 -17.45
N TYR A 81 11.41 21.12 -17.56
CA TYR A 81 12.68 21.85 -17.44
C TYR A 81 12.82 22.88 -18.58
N GLU A 82 13.69 23.89 -18.40
CA GLU A 82 13.94 24.89 -19.44
C GLU A 82 14.35 24.22 -20.76
N GLY A 83 13.66 24.57 -21.85
CA GLY A 83 13.85 23.96 -23.16
C GLY A 83 13.16 22.59 -23.36
N GLY A 84 12.47 22.07 -22.34
CA GLY A 84 11.70 20.83 -22.41
C GLY A 84 10.31 21.01 -23.02
N GLU A 85 9.76 19.92 -23.56
CA GLU A 85 8.42 19.91 -24.13
C GLU A 85 7.35 20.26 -23.09
N LYS A 86 6.36 21.05 -23.51
CA LYS A 86 5.22 21.38 -22.65
C LYS A 86 4.41 20.12 -22.37
N TRP A 87 3.90 20.03 -21.15
CA TRP A 87 2.96 18.97 -20.78
C TRP A 87 1.79 18.94 -21.78
N PRO A 88 1.42 17.76 -22.33
CA PRO A 88 0.56 17.70 -23.50
C PRO A 88 -0.93 17.84 -23.20
N TRP A 89 -1.35 17.79 -21.94
CA TRP A 89 -2.76 17.89 -21.55
C TRP A 89 -3.05 19.17 -20.80
N GLU A 90 -4.16 19.83 -21.14
CA GLU A 90 -4.62 21.03 -20.45
C GLU A 90 -5.17 20.71 -19.05
N GLU A 91 -5.75 19.51 -18.90
CA GLU A 91 -6.40 19.06 -17.68
C GLU A 91 -5.83 17.70 -17.25
N THR A 92 -5.01 17.75 -16.21
CA THR A 92 -4.48 16.57 -15.52
C THR A 92 -4.83 16.68 -14.06
N VAL A 93 -5.28 15.58 -13.49
CA VAL A 93 -5.78 15.54 -12.14
C VAL A 93 -5.03 14.45 -11.37
N ALA A 94 -4.46 14.82 -10.24
CA ALA A 94 -4.03 13.88 -9.23
C ALA A 94 -5.25 13.51 -8.39
N TYR A 95 -5.54 12.24 -8.29
CA TYR A 95 -6.66 11.76 -7.48
C TYR A 95 -6.16 10.72 -6.51
N ALA A 96 -6.88 10.49 -5.44
CA ALA A 96 -6.57 9.36 -4.58
C ALA A 96 -7.83 8.52 -4.47
N CYS A 97 -7.90 7.47 -5.28
CA CYS A 97 -8.90 6.44 -5.07
C CYS A 97 -8.26 5.33 -4.23
N PRO A 98 -8.53 5.24 -2.90
CA PRO A 98 -9.22 6.18 -2.01
C PRO A 98 -8.31 7.10 -1.16
N LEU A 99 -6.99 6.84 -1.06
CA LEU A 99 -5.96 7.74 -0.48
C LEU A 99 -4.60 7.35 -1.08
N VAL A 100 -3.57 8.16 -0.79
CA VAL A 100 -2.17 7.89 -1.14
C VAL A 100 -1.75 6.47 -0.72
N GLU A 101 -0.98 5.80 -1.57
CA GLU A 101 -0.34 4.52 -1.25
C GLU A 101 1.18 4.59 -1.38
N THR A 102 1.83 3.67 -0.67
CA THR A 102 3.29 3.54 -0.64
C THR A 102 3.66 2.18 -1.22
N PHE A 103 4.55 2.19 -2.20
CA PHE A 103 5.04 0.99 -2.87
C PHE A 103 6.53 0.83 -2.66
N THR A 104 7.00 -0.40 -2.74
CA THR A 104 8.42 -0.74 -2.65
C THR A 104 8.96 -0.96 -4.07
N CYS A 105 10.07 -0.33 -4.40
CA CYS A 105 10.76 -0.59 -5.67
C CYS A 105 11.33 -2.01 -5.69
N LEU A 106 11.57 -2.53 -6.89
CA LEU A 106 12.34 -3.76 -7.02
C LEU A 106 13.76 -3.57 -6.47
N PRO A 107 14.40 -4.62 -5.91
CA PRO A 107 15.73 -4.52 -5.30
C PRO A 107 16.80 -3.85 -6.17
N ASP A 108 16.83 -4.19 -7.47
CA ASP A 108 17.84 -3.69 -8.42
C ASP A 108 17.38 -2.47 -9.22
N GLN A 109 16.16 -1.98 -8.97
CA GLN A 109 15.64 -0.87 -9.73
C GLN A 109 16.24 0.45 -9.23
N PRO A 110 16.88 1.25 -10.11
CA PRO A 110 17.24 2.61 -9.73
C PRO A 110 15.96 3.41 -9.44
N ILE A 111 15.98 4.26 -8.40
CA ILE A 111 14.90 5.21 -8.16
C ILE A 111 14.93 6.26 -9.26
N VAL A 112 14.33 5.98 -10.41
CA VAL A 112 13.84 7.05 -11.28
C VAL A 112 14.98 7.86 -11.93
N SER A 113 15.28 7.51 -13.17
CA SER A 113 15.92 8.40 -14.13
C SER A 113 15.15 9.72 -14.24
N ARG A 114 15.86 10.84 -14.47
CA ARG A 114 15.27 12.17 -14.60
C ARG A 114 14.08 12.14 -15.58
N THR A 115 12.88 12.36 -15.06
CA THR A 115 11.68 12.65 -15.87
C THR A 115 11.78 14.07 -16.40
N PRO A 116 11.40 14.37 -17.65
CA PRO A 116 11.42 15.73 -18.17
C PRO A 116 10.31 16.60 -17.57
N TRP A 117 9.33 15.99 -16.87
CA TRP A 117 8.25 16.70 -16.17
C TRP A 117 8.28 16.51 -14.66
N PHE A 118 7.90 17.57 -13.94
CA PHE A 118 7.81 17.59 -12.48
C PHE A 118 6.65 18.49 -12.03
N LEU A 119 6.19 18.30 -10.79
CA LEU A 119 5.31 19.25 -10.12
C LEU A 119 6.14 20.19 -9.24
N SER A 120 5.65 21.40 -9.02
CA SER A 120 6.29 22.32 -8.10
C SER A 120 6.29 21.75 -6.66
N ALA A 121 7.30 22.12 -5.86
CA ALA A 121 7.37 21.68 -4.46
C ALA A 121 6.14 22.10 -3.63
N ALA A 122 5.56 23.26 -3.97
CA ALA A 122 4.32 23.75 -3.36
C ALA A 122 3.13 22.85 -3.69
N GLU A 123 2.96 22.46 -4.96
CA GLU A 123 1.90 21.52 -5.37
C GLU A 123 2.09 20.15 -4.71
N CYS A 124 3.30 19.59 -4.70
CA CYS A 124 3.56 18.32 -4.01
C CYS A 124 3.19 18.38 -2.51
N THR A 125 3.50 19.49 -1.85
CA THR A 125 3.17 19.69 -0.43
C THR A 125 1.65 19.80 -0.24
N ALA A 126 0.96 20.53 -1.11
CA ALA A 126 -0.49 20.66 -1.07
C ALA A 126 -1.20 19.31 -1.29
N LEU A 127 -0.73 18.51 -2.26
CA LEU A 127 -1.22 17.14 -2.49
C LEU A 127 -1.00 16.26 -1.27
N LEU A 128 0.20 16.28 -0.69
CA LEU A 128 0.50 15.53 0.52
C LEU A 128 -0.43 15.91 1.67
N GLN A 129 -0.63 17.21 1.92
CA GLN A 129 -1.52 17.68 2.99
C GLN A 129 -2.97 17.25 2.75
N HIS A 130 -3.48 17.43 1.53
CA HIS A 130 -4.87 17.07 1.20
C HIS A 130 -5.17 15.59 1.41
N PHE A 131 -4.28 14.72 0.91
CA PHE A 131 -4.51 13.28 0.97
C PHE A 131 -3.98 12.59 2.23
N SER A 132 -3.28 13.30 3.12
CA SER A 132 -2.90 12.79 4.44
C SER A 132 -4.02 12.94 5.48
N HIS A 133 -4.90 13.93 5.31
CA HIS A 133 -5.90 14.33 6.31
C HIS A 133 -7.35 13.99 5.94
N THR A 134 -7.56 13.16 4.90
CA THR A 134 -8.90 12.74 4.44
C THR A 134 -9.50 11.68 5.35
N SER A 135 -9.56 11.98 6.64
CA SER A 135 -10.37 11.31 7.65
C SER A 135 -11.69 12.07 7.80
N LYS A 136 -12.53 12.06 6.75
CA LYS A 136 -13.88 12.64 6.86
C LYS A 136 -14.86 11.52 7.22
N SER A 137 -15.76 11.83 8.15
CA SER A 137 -16.84 10.98 8.69
C SER A 137 -17.94 10.70 7.64
N ARG A 138 -17.55 10.35 6.42
CA ARG A 138 -18.45 10.03 5.34
C ARG A 138 -18.80 8.53 5.41
N PRO A 139 -20.02 8.12 5.01
CA PRO A 139 -20.30 6.72 4.75
C PRO A 139 -19.24 6.13 3.82
N LEU A 140 -18.65 5.00 4.24
CA LEU A 140 -17.60 4.31 3.49
C LEU A 140 -18.15 3.88 2.12
N SER A 141 -17.54 4.40 1.06
CA SER A 141 -17.82 3.96 -0.31
C SER A 141 -17.42 2.49 -0.50
N PRO A 142 -17.93 1.79 -1.52
CA PRO A 142 -17.45 0.44 -1.86
C PRO A 142 -15.93 0.37 -2.04
N ALA A 143 -15.32 1.40 -2.63
CA ALA A 143 -13.88 1.50 -2.80
C ALA A 143 -13.14 1.63 -1.46
N ASP A 144 -13.68 2.40 -0.50
CA ASP A 144 -13.12 2.51 0.85
C ASP A 144 -13.15 1.17 1.58
N ARG A 145 -14.26 0.45 1.49
CA ARG A 145 -14.42 -0.88 2.12
C ARG A 145 -13.42 -1.89 1.56
N LEU A 146 -13.31 -1.95 0.23
CA LEU A 146 -12.36 -2.82 -0.45
C LEU A 146 -10.93 -2.49 0.00
N ARG A 147 -10.58 -1.21 0.09
CA ARG A 147 -9.26 -0.81 0.57
C ARG A 147 -9.02 -1.17 2.02
N MET A 148 -9.96 -0.91 2.92
CA MET A 148 -9.79 -1.29 4.32
C MET A 148 -9.51 -2.79 4.40
N ARG A 149 -10.23 -3.61 3.62
CA ARG A 149 -9.93 -5.05 3.49
C ARG A 149 -8.52 -5.32 2.99
N ILE A 150 -8.07 -4.66 1.92
CA ILE A 150 -6.70 -4.77 1.41
C ILE A 150 -5.70 -4.46 2.51
N ARG A 151 -5.86 -3.34 3.23
CA ARG A 151 -4.94 -2.92 4.30
C ARG A 151 -4.92 -3.88 5.49
N THR A 152 -6.08 -4.34 5.94
CA THR A 152 -6.18 -5.30 7.05
C THR A 152 -5.51 -6.63 6.70
N LYS A 153 -5.52 -7.04 5.42
CA LYS A 153 -4.93 -8.30 4.95
C LYS A 153 -3.55 -8.14 4.31
N ALA A 154 -3.05 -6.91 4.17
CA ALA A 154 -1.73 -6.63 3.59
C ALA A 154 -0.64 -6.87 4.64
N VAL A 155 -0.16 -8.10 4.71
CA VAL A 155 0.96 -8.49 5.59
C VAL A 155 2.31 -8.02 5.03
N TYR A 156 2.43 -7.93 3.70
CA TYR A 156 3.68 -7.64 2.99
C TYR A 156 3.59 -6.40 2.11
N PRO A 157 4.73 -5.71 1.89
CA PRO A 157 4.79 -4.56 0.98
C PRO A 157 4.34 -4.93 -0.43
N PHE A 158 3.74 -3.98 -1.13
CA PHE A 158 3.49 -4.10 -2.56
C PHE A 158 4.72 -3.68 -3.33
N PHE A 159 5.17 -4.52 -4.26
CA PHE A 159 6.31 -4.23 -5.12
C PHE A 159 5.82 -3.63 -6.44
N SER A 160 6.57 -2.67 -6.95
CA SER A 160 6.23 -2.03 -8.22
C SER A 160 7.45 -1.58 -9.00
N VAL A 161 7.33 -1.63 -10.31
CA VAL A 161 8.28 -1.07 -11.27
C VAL A 161 7.95 0.40 -11.51
N PHE A 162 8.96 1.26 -11.44
CA PHE A 162 8.83 2.67 -11.81
C PHE A 162 9.63 2.98 -13.07
N SER A 163 8.95 3.54 -14.05
CA SER A 163 9.56 4.08 -15.26
C SER A 163 9.19 5.56 -15.35
N PRO A 164 10.12 6.45 -15.73
CA PRO A 164 9.78 7.84 -15.99
C PRO A 164 8.80 7.91 -17.18
N VAL A 165 7.89 8.86 -17.14
CA VAL A 165 7.09 9.21 -18.32
C VAL A 165 8.00 10.00 -19.25
N LEU A 166 8.21 9.52 -20.47
CA LEU A 166 9.11 10.16 -21.45
C LEU A 166 8.36 10.91 -22.54
N ASP A 167 7.18 10.42 -22.92
CA ASP A 167 6.22 11.12 -23.78
C ASP A 167 4.80 10.70 -23.39
N PRO A 168 4.02 11.57 -22.71
CA PRO A 168 2.69 11.24 -22.26
C PRO A 168 1.71 11.04 -23.43
N ARG A 169 1.94 11.64 -24.60
CA ARG A 169 1.07 11.43 -25.78
C ARG A 169 1.25 10.03 -26.35
N SER A 170 2.50 9.61 -26.56
CA SER A 170 2.81 8.25 -27.00
C SER A 170 2.33 7.22 -25.97
N GLU A 171 2.57 7.46 -24.67
CA GLU A 171 2.12 6.55 -23.61
C GLU A 171 0.60 6.49 -23.49
N ALA A 172 -0.14 7.57 -23.75
CA ALA A 172 -1.61 7.53 -23.75
C ALA A 172 -2.21 6.82 -24.97
N ALA A 173 -1.47 6.70 -26.07
CA ALA A 173 -1.87 5.85 -27.18
C ALA A 173 -1.63 4.37 -26.88
N ALA A 174 -0.76 4.04 -25.92
CA ALA A 174 -0.50 2.66 -25.53
C ALA A 174 -1.67 2.11 -24.68
N HIS A 175 -2.21 0.96 -25.09
CA HIS A 175 -3.35 0.33 -24.44
C HIS A 175 -3.08 -0.17 -23.00
N ASP A 176 -1.81 -0.22 -22.60
CA ASP A 176 -1.38 -0.70 -21.30
C ASP A 176 -1.22 0.42 -20.25
N VAL A 177 -1.46 1.69 -20.60
CA VAL A 177 -1.37 2.83 -19.66
C VAL A 177 -2.75 3.38 -19.30
N ALA A 178 -3.07 3.37 -18.00
CA ALA A 178 -4.38 3.68 -17.46
C ALA A 178 -4.61 5.19 -17.21
N TRP A 179 -4.52 6.03 -18.26
CA TRP A 179 -4.70 7.48 -18.12
C TRP A 179 -6.12 7.95 -17.79
N ARG A 180 -7.14 7.13 -18.05
CA ARG A 180 -8.56 7.50 -17.91
C ARG A 180 -9.30 6.70 -16.84
N ASP A 181 -8.59 5.84 -16.13
CA ASP A 181 -9.18 4.99 -15.12
C ASP A 181 -9.36 5.77 -13.81
N GLU A 182 -10.42 5.44 -13.07
CA GLU A 182 -10.89 6.18 -11.90
C GLU A 182 -10.53 5.50 -10.58
N ARG A 183 -10.26 4.18 -10.62
CA ARG A 183 -10.04 3.38 -9.42
C ARG A 183 -8.56 3.21 -9.09
N GLY A 184 -7.67 3.79 -9.90
CA GLY A 184 -6.24 3.69 -9.70
C GLY A 184 -5.80 2.23 -9.61
N TRP A 185 -4.77 1.98 -8.83
CA TRP A 185 -4.26 0.64 -8.54
C TRP A 185 -5.13 -0.21 -7.60
N LEU A 186 -6.34 0.24 -7.23
CA LEU A 186 -7.14 -0.44 -6.20
C LEU A 186 -7.49 -1.87 -6.60
N ASP A 187 -7.83 -2.10 -7.86
CA ASP A 187 -8.23 -3.42 -8.35
C ASP A 187 -7.05 -4.38 -8.47
N GLU A 188 -5.89 -3.90 -8.93
CA GLU A 188 -4.66 -4.68 -8.94
C GLU A 188 -4.19 -5.05 -7.53
N LEU A 189 -4.27 -4.10 -6.59
CA LEU A 189 -3.98 -4.36 -5.18
C LEU A 189 -4.95 -5.39 -4.58
N ALA A 190 -6.25 -5.26 -4.88
CA ALA A 190 -7.24 -6.24 -4.45
C ALA A 190 -6.91 -7.64 -4.97
N ARG A 191 -6.55 -7.76 -6.25
CA ARG A 191 -6.16 -9.03 -6.88
C ARG A 191 -4.96 -9.66 -6.19
N VAL A 192 -3.91 -8.88 -5.95
CA VAL A 192 -2.69 -9.33 -5.25
C VAL A 192 -3.03 -9.80 -3.83
N VAL A 193 -3.77 -9.01 -3.04
CA VAL A 193 -4.12 -9.41 -1.67
C VAL A 193 -5.04 -10.61 -1.66
N LYS A 194 -6.00 -10.71 -2.58
CA LYS A 194 -6.86 -11.89 -2.72
C LYS A 194 -6.04 -13.15 -2.93
N ARG A 195 -5.09 -13.15 -3.87
CA ARG A 195 -4.20 -14.29 -4.11
C ARG A 195 -3.38 -14.65 -2.87
N ARG A 196 -2.72 -13.66 -2.24
CA ARG A 196 -1.98 -13.87 -0.98
C ARG A 196 -2.84 -14.51 0.11
N THR A 197 -4.07 -14.03 0.27
CA THR A 197 -4.97 -14.55 1.31
C THR A 197 -5.34 -16.00 1.04
N LEU A 198 -5.60 -16.35 -0.22
CA LEU A 198 -5.93 -17.73 -0.60
C LEU A 198 -4.73 -18.68 -0.37
N GLU A 199 -3.51 -18.26 -0.73
CA GLU A 199 -2.28 -19.04 -0.49
C GLU A 199 -1.97 -19.23 0.99
N ALA A 200 -2.30 -18.23 1.81
CA ALA A 200 -2.20 -18.34 3.27
C ALA A 200 -3.30 -19.23 3.89
N GLY A 201 -4.24 -19.73 3.09
CA GLY A 201 -5.42 -20.49 3.56
C GLY A 201 -6.46 -19.60 4.26
N TRP A 202 -6.44 -18.29 4.04
CA TRP A 202 -7.35 -17.34 4.66
C TRP A 202 -8.50 -17.00 3.70
N ALA A 203 -9.71 -16.93 4.24
CA ALA A 203 -10.87 -16.52 3.45
C ALA A 203 -10.70 -15.07 2.95
N TRP A 204 -10.86 -14.84 1.64
CA TRP A 204 -10.88 -13.49 1.06
C TRP A 204 -12.14 -12.72 1.45
N SER A 205 -13.31 -13.37 1.29
CA SER A 205 -14.58 -12.86 1.78
C SER A 205 -14.63 -13.02 3.29
N ASN A 206 -15.10 -11.99 4.00
CA ASN A 206 -15.38 -12.09 5.44
C ASN A 206 -16.67 -12.91 5.69
N CYS A 207 -16.98 -13.88 4.84
CA CYS A 207 -18.13 -14.74 5.02
C CYS A 207 -17.90 -15.60 6.27
N THR A 208 -18.35 -15.08 7.40
CA THR A 208 -18.61 -15.83 8.63
C THR A 208 -19.39 -17.09 8.30
N THR A 209 -20.22 -17.07 7.25
CA THR A 209 -20.94 -18.24 6.72
C THR A 209 -20.07 -19.37 6.22
N ALA A 210 -18.90 -19.13 5.61
CA ALA A 210 -18.01 -20.21 5.16
C ALA A 210 -17.32 -20.89 6.36
N VAL A 211 -16.95 -20.11 7.38
CA VAL A 211 -16.38 -20.62 8.64
C VAL A 211 -17.46 -21.33 9.49
N VAL A 212 -18.69 -20.81 9.50
CA VAL A 212 -19.84 -21.43 10.20
C VAL A 212 -20.29 -22.72 9.49
N ALA A 213 -20.30 -22.77 8.15
CA ALA A 213 -20.62 -23.98 7.40
C ALA A 213 -19.57 -25.08 7.61
N ALA A 214 -18.28 -24.71 7.63
CA ALA A 214 -17.19 -25.63 7.95
C ALA A 214 -17.23 -26.13 9.41
N GLN A 215 -17.65 -25.29 10.35
CA GLN A 215 -17.84 -25.68 11.77
C GLN A 215 -19.09 -26.54 12.00
N GLN A 216 -20.07 -26.52 11.08
CA GLN A 216 -21.31 -27.29 11.17
C GLN A 216 -21.27 -28.62 10.40
N GLY A 217 -20.12 -29.00 9.82
CA GLY A 217 -19.94 -30.29 9.15
C GLY A 217 -20.81 -30.48 7.90
N GLN A 218 -21.23 -29.38 7.26
CA GLN A 218 -21.95 -29.47 5.99
C GLN A 218 -20.97 -29.64 4.83
N ASP A 219 -21.29 -30.61 3.96
CA ASP A 219 -20.50 -31.00 2.80
C ASP A 219 -20.37 -29.81 1.83
N ILE A 220 -19.12 -29.37 1.65
CA ILE A 220 -18.78 -28.17 0.88
C ILE A 220 -18.71 -28.59 -0.58
N THR A 221 -19.83 -28.49 -1.31
CA THR A 221 -19.71 -28.31 -2.76
C THR A 221 -19.08 -26.93 -2.96
N GLU A 222 -17.87 -26.87 -3.49
CA GLU A 222 -17.15 -25.61 -3.73
C GLU A 222 -18.10 -24.59 -4.35
N PRO A 223 -18.43 -23.49 -3.65
CA PRO A 223 -19.31 -22.50 -4.22
C PRO A 223 -18.58 -21.88 -5.40
N SER A 224 -19.15 -22.10 -6.60
CA SER A 224 -18.71 -21.51 -7.85
C SER A 224 -18.35 -20.03 -7.63
N PRO A 225 -17.18 -19.55 -8.11
CA PRO A 225 -16.70 -18.20 -7.85
C PRO A 225 -17.70 -17.20 -8.43
N SER A 226 -18.57 -16.69 -7.56
CA SER A 226 -19.46 -15.59 -7.89
C SER A 226 -18.66 -14.29 -7.80
N ASP A 227 -18.65 -13.51 -8.88
CA ASP A 227 -18.13 -12.14 -8.92
C ASP A 227 -18.95 -11.14 -8.07
N SER A 228 -19.89 -11.63 -7.27
CA SER A 228 -20.73 -10.83 -6.39
C SER A 228 -19.96 -10.40 -5.14
N ASN A 229 -19.56 -9.14 -5.10
CA ASN A 229 -19.04 -8.43 -3.91
C ASN A 229 -20.15 -8.17 -2.86
N MET A 230 -20.92 -9.19 -2.47
CA MET A 230 -21.84 -9.10 -1.34
C MET A 230 -21.03 -9.16 -0.04
N ASP A 231 -20.58 -8.00 0.42
CA ASP A 231 -19.86 -7.84 1.67
C ASP A 231 -20.80 -7.92 2.88
N PRO A 232 -20.43 -8.62 3.97
CA PRO A 232 -21.10 -8.46 5.25
C PRO A 232 -20.94 -7.02 5.76
N ASP A 233 -21.94 -6.53 6.48
CA ASP A 233 -21.99 -5.16 6.98
C ASP A 233 -20.85 -4.85 7.97
N MET A 234 -19.83 -4.16 7.47
CA MET A 234 -18.64 -3.71 8.22
C MET A 234 -18.94 -2.55 9.18
N SER A 235 -20.16 -1.99 9.21
CA SER A 235 -20.54 -0.91 10.14
C SER A 235 -20.47 -1.34 11.61
N THR A 236 -20.49 -2.65 11.88
CA THR A 236 -20.37 -3.24 13.22
C THR A 236 -18.93 -3.44 13.69
N TRP A 237 -17.94 -3.34 12.79
CA TRP A 237 -16.52 -3.40 13.13
C TRP A 237 -16.00 -2.01 13.49
N TRP A 238 -16.51 -1.44 14.58
CA TRP A 238 -15.81 -0.34 15.25
C TRP A 238 -14.54 -0.90 15.90
N PRO A 239 -13.40 -0.19 15.93
CA PRO A 239 -12.27 -0.62 16.76
C PRO A 239 -12.77 -0.66 18.20
N LEU A 240 -12.99 -1.86 18.73
CA LEU A 240 -13.04 -2.06 20.17
C LEU A 240 -11.73 -1.48 20.68
N GLY A 241 -11.83 -0.35 21.39
CA GLY A 241 -10.68 0.43 21.84
C GLY A 241 -9.59 -0.48 22.39
N GLY A 242 -8.33 -0.15 22.03
CA GLY A 242 -7.15 -0.95 22.35
C GLY A 242 -7.27 -1.60 23.71
N ARG A 243 -7.49 -2.92 23.71
CA ARG A 243 -7.36 -3.72 24.92
C ARG A 243 -5.86 -3.84 25.18
N ASP A 244 -5.34 -2.90 25.97
CA ASP A 244 -4.09 -3.03 26.71
C ASP A 244 -4.27 -4.10 27.81
N VAL A 245 -4.62 -5.32 27.42
CA VAL A 245 -4.63 -6.47 28.32
C VAL A 245 -3.45 -7.34 27.90
N SER A 246 -2.29 -7.00 28.46
CA SER A 246 -1.15 -7.91 28.45
C SER A 246 -1.56 -9.17 29.19
N VAL A 247 -1.80 -10.26 28.46
CA VAL A 247 -1.91 -11.59 29.04
C VAL A 247 -0.51 -11.98 29.51
N THR A 248 -0.20 -11.65 30.77
CA THR A 248 0.92 -12.25 31.46
C THR A 248 0.49 -13.65 31.87
N LEU A 249 1.26 -14.64 31.43
CA LEU A 249 1.07 -16.04 31.78
C LEU A 249 1.23 -16.19 33.30
N ASP A 250 0.23 -16.79 33.95
CA ASP A 250 0.30 -17.20 35.35
C ASP A 250 1.45 -18.20 35.53
N SER A 251 2.55 -17.70 36.08
CA SER A 251 3.61 -18.54 36.63
C SER A 251 3.24 -18.91 38.06
N GLY A 252 2.48 -20.00 38.25
CA GLY A 252 2.61 -20.77 39.50
C GLY A 252 3.98 -21.45 39.55
N PRO A 253 4.50 -21.93 40.71
CA PRO A 253 3.82 -22.15 41.99
C PRO A 253 4.61 -21.70 43.25
N LYS A 254 3.94 -21.78 44.43
CA LYS A 254 4.42 -22.19 45.79
C LYS A 254 3.82 -21.29 46.87
N ARG A 255 3.08 -21.83 47.86
CA ARG A 255 3.50 -22.68 48.98
C ARG A 255 4.37 -21.90 49.99
N GLU A 256 3.75 -21.68 51.15
CA GLU A 256 4.30 -21.46 52.51
C GLU A 256 4.94 -20.09 52.84
N GLN A 257 4.20 -19.33 53.66
CA GLN A 257 4.70 -18.43 54.70
C GLN A 257 5.84 -19.15 55.47
N GLY A 258 6.98 -18.59 55.82
CA GLY A 258 7.36 -17.21 56.12
C GLY A 258 8.31 -17.31 57.32
N THR A 259 9.50 -16.71 57.23
CA THR A 259 10.40 -16.21 58.29
C THR A 259 11.84 -16.19 57.76
N GLY A 260 12.51 -15.03 57.86
CA GLY A 260 13.94 -14.89 57.56
C GLY A 260 14.26 -13.58 56.87
N GLU A 261 14.69 -12.60 57.67
CA GLU A 261 15.27 -11.32 57.28
C GLU A 261 16.58 -11.44 56.49
N ASP A 262 16.99 -10.31 55.91
CA ASP A 262 18.32 -9.91 55.40
C ASP A 262 18.81 -10.50 54.06
N ASP A 263 18.81 -9.67 53.00
CA ASP A 263 20.04 -9.00 52.53
C ASP A 263 19.83 -8.16 51.24
N LEU A 264 20.70 -7.16 51.09
CA LEU A 264 20.73 -6.07 50.10
C LEU A 264 21.00 -6.49 48.63
N ASP A 265 20.45 -5.75 47.65
CA ASP A 265 21.22 -5.19 46.51
C ASP A 265 20.44 -4.08 45.75
N PRO A 266 20.88 -2.80 45.77
CA PRO A 266 20.34 -1.74 44.92
C PRO A 266 21.14 -1.62 43.61
N SER A 267 20.90 -2.53 42.67
CA SER A 267 21.55 -2.51 41.37
C SER A 267 20.55 -2.74 40.23
N ILE A 268 19.92 -1.66 39.74
CA ILE A 268 19.66 -1.45 38.30
C ILE A 268 19.64 0.06 38.07
N MET A 269 20.76 0.51 37.50
CA MET A 269 21.03 1.88 37.13
C MET A 269 20.14 2.34 35.98
N ARG A 270 19.70 3.58 36.09
CA ARG A 270 19.36 4.46 34.96
C ARG A 270 20.52 4.50 33.96
N ILE A 271 20.22 4.39 32.67
CA ILE A 271 21.10 4.90 31.61
C ILE A 271 20.30 5.91 30.79
N ASP A 272 20.55 7.18 31.10
CA ASP A 272 20.28 8.33 30.24
C ASP A 272 21.28 8.36 29.07
N LYS A 273 20.76 8.73 27.90
CA LYS A 273 21.38 9.53 26.81
C LYS A 273 22.81 9.19 26.35
N VAL A 274 22.93 8.82 25.06
CA VAL A 274 24.13 9.08 24.26
C VAL A 274 23.76 9.87 22.99
N ILE A 275 24.44 11.00 22.86
CA ILE A 275 24.40 12.08 21.86
C ILE A 275 25.08 11.63 20.53
N PRO A 276 24.71 12.22 19.37
CA PRO A 276 25.09 11.72 18.04
C PRO A 276 26.55 12.03 17.67
N ARG A 277 27.13 11.18 16.80
CA ARG A 277 28.43 11.41 16.16
C ARG A 277 28.26 12.10 14.82
N ASP A 278 28.73 13.34 14.81
CA ASP A 278 29.10 14.13 13.65
C ASP A 278 30.39 13.62 12.97
N ARG A 279 30.54 14.03 11.69
CA ARG A 279 31.78 14.29 10.88
C ARG A 279 31.96 13.42 9.62
N PRO A 280 32.70 13.91 8.60
CA PRO A 280 32.83 15.30 8.12
C PRO A 280 32.76 15.45 6.57
N ARG A 281 32.56 16.70 6.15
CA ARG A 281 32.79 17.21 4.78
C ARG A 281 34.23 16.98 4.30
N ARG A 282 34.41 16.58 3.05
CA ARG A 282 35.62 16.89 2.25
C ARG A 282 35.23 17.73 1.03
N ARG A 283 35.95 18.85 0.85
CA ARG A 283 35.97 19.68 -0.36
C ARG A 283 37.19 19.29 -1.21
N ALA A 284 36.96 19.34 -2.52
CA ALA A 284 37.83 19.71 -3.65
C ALA A 284 39.36 19.58 -3.55
N CYS A 285 39.91 18.84 -4.52
CA CYS A 285 40.90 19.36 -5.47
C CYS A 285 40.32 19.20 -6.88
#